data_AF-A0A3P3XLN5-F1
#
_entry.id   AF-A0A3P3XLN5-F1
#
_cell.length_a   1.000
_cell.length_b   1.000
_cell.length_c   1.000
_cell.angle_alpha   90.00
_cell.angle_beta   90.00
_cell.angle_gamma   90.00
#
_symmetry.space_group_name_H-M   'P 1'
#
loop_
_entity.id
_entity.type
_entity.pdbx_description
1 polymer ?
#
loop_
_entity_poly.entity_id
_entity_poly.type
_entity_poly.pdbx_seq_one_letter_code
_entity_poly.pdbx_strand_id
1 'polypeptide(L)'
;MAFDSEKAGILDRLSPDGQKALLGQELLRLGQEQASLQGALVALGAAVSGLETAVGSLEAALARRQRFFARTGVLQAALAGTRVAILSESELGAGEKAYPLGFFLALGGEVAWSGGTGSRLYLADSGTDLVYRFASVEARVLAPGNFIGVGAEGVALEAEFGLGLGGRAGKGIDIVADGNFAEGSDLAVTVYGYIG
;
A
#
# COMPACT_ATOMS: atom_id res chain seq x y z
N MET A 1 -37.08 -75.69 21.71
CA MET A 1 -35.85 -75.51 22.51
C MET A 1 -35.16 -74.23 22.06
N ALA A 2 -35.61 -73.07 22.54
CA ALA A 2 -35.06 -71.75 22.15
C ALA A 2 -34.58 -70.94 23.36
N PHE A 3 -34.45 -71.58 24.53
CA PHE A 3 -34.18 -70.91 25.81
C PHE A 3 -32.70 -70.80 26.19
N ASP A 4 -31.77 -71.30 25.37
CA ASP A 4 -30.39 -71.51 25.82
C ASP A 4 -29.38 -70.47 25.31
N SER A 5 -29.54 -69.90 24.12
CA SER A 5 -28.51 -68.99 23.58
C SER A 5 -28.56 -67.59 24.18
N GLU A 6 -29.76 -67.07 24.44
CA GLU A 6 -29.95 -65.70 24.92
C GLU A 6 -29.62 -65.57 26.41
N LYS A 7 -30.04 -66.55 27.23
CA LYS A 7 -29.66 -66.63 28.66
C LYS A 7 -28.18 -66.94 28.86
N ALA A 8 -27.59 -67.81 28.02
CA ALA A 8 -26.15 -68.04 28.06
C ALA A 8 -25.36 -66.77 27.73
N GLY A 9 -25.80 -65.99 26.72
CA GLY A 9 -25.19 -64.69 26.41
C GLY A 9 -25.34 -63.66 27.53
N ILE A 10 -26.44 -63.66 28.29
CA ILE A 10 -26.64 -62.77 29.44
C ILE A 10 -25.75 -63.18 30.62
N LEU A 11 -25.66 -64.49 30.92
CA LEU A 11 -24.82 -65.01 32.00
C LEU A 11 -23.33 -64.82 31.71
N ASP A 12 -22.92 -64.97 30.46
CA ASP A 12 -21.54 -64.74 30.03
C ASP A 12 -21.14 -63.27 30.20
N ARG A 13 -22.01 -62.32 29.83
CA ARG A 13 -21.81 -60.88 30.06
C ARG A 13 -21.79 -60.46 31.53
N LEU A 14 -22.44 -61.23 32.41
CA LEU A 14 -22.46 -61.01 33.85
C LEU A 14 -21.33 -61.75 34.58
N SER A 15 -20.66 -62.68 33.91
CA SER A 15 -19.50 -63.37 34.46
C SER A 15 -18.32 -62.40 34.59
N PRO A 16 -17.43 -62.58 35.58
CA PRO A 16 -16.23 -61.77 35.72
C PRO A 16 -15.36 -61.75 34.44
N ASP A 17 -15.38 -62.82 33.66
CA ASP A 17 -14.57 -62.95 32.45
C ASP A 17 -15.22 -62.26 31.25
N GLY A 18 -16.54 -62.34 31.09
CA GLY A 18 -17.26 -61.56 30.06
C GLY A 18 -17.25 -60.06 30.33
N GLN A 19 -17.29 -59.63 31.59
CA GLN A 19 -17.11 -58.21 31.96
C GLN A 19 -15.70 -57.71 31.63
N LYS A 20 -14.66 -58.50 31.90
CA LYS A 20 -13.28 -58.17 31.49
C LYS A 20 -13.13 -58.09 29.97
N ALA A 21 -13.76 -58.99 29.23
CA ALA A 21 -13.70 -58.98 27.77
C ALA A 21 -14.37 -57.72 27.18
N LEU A 22 -15.54 -57.33 27.69
CA LEU A 22 -16.23 -56.09 27.30
C LEU A 22 -15.40 -54.85 27.64
N LEU A 23 -14.84 -54.79 28.85
CA LEU A 23 -13.96 -53.69 29.27
C LEU A 23 -12.72 -53.59 28.36
N GLY A 24 -12.13 -54.73 27.99
CA GLY A 24 -10.98 -54.78 27.08
C GLY A 24 -11.31 -54.25 25.68
N GLN A 25 -12.49 -54.58 25.14
CA GLN A 25 -12.96 -54.05 23.86
C GLN A 25 -13.21 -52.54 23.93
N GLU A 26 -13.79 -52.05 25.02
CA GLU A 26 -14.05 -50.62 25.20
C GLU A 26 -12.76 -49.81 25.39
N LEU A 27 -11.79 -50.32 26.15
CA LEU A 27 -10.47 -49.72 26.28
C LEU A 27 -9.73 -49.67 24.93
N LEU A 28 -9.85 -50.73 24.12
CA LEU A 28 -9.26 -50.76 22.79
C LEU A 28 -9.91 -49.73 21.85
N ARG A 29 -11.24 -49.60 21.89
CA ARG A 29 -11.99 -48.56 21.15
C ARG A 29 -11.57 -47.16 21.58
N LEU A 30 -11.50 -46.88 22.87
CA LEU A 30 -11.07 -45.59 23.41
C LEU A 30 -9.63 -45.26 23.02
N GLY A 31 -8.74 -46.27 23.02
CA GLY A 31 -7.36 -46.10 22.54
C GLY A 31 -7.28 -45.72 21.06
N GLN A 32 -8.13 -46.33 20.22
CA GLN A 32 -8.23 -45.99 18.79
C GLN A 32 -8.82 -44.59 18.57
N GLU A 33 -9.87 -44.23 19.31
CA GLU A 33 -10.47 -42.88 19.27
C GLU A 33 -9.44 -41.82 19.71
N GLN A 34 -8.70 -42.07 20.79
CA GLN A 34 -7.64 -41.18 21.27
C GLN A 34 -6.54 -40.99 20.22
N ALA A 35 -6.08 -42.07 19.57
CA ALA A 35 -5.08 -42.00 18.51
C ALA A 35 -5.59 -41.20 17.30
N SER A 36 -6.87 -41.38 16.91
CA SER A 36 -7.50 -40.62 15.84
C SER A 36 -7.59 -39.12 16.17
N LEU A 37 -7.99 -38.77 17.39
CA LEU A 37 -8.07 -37.38 17.85
C LEU A 37 -6.69 -36.71 17.89
N GLN A 38 -5.66 -37.43 18.34
CA GLN A 38 -4.28 -36.93 18.31
C GLN A 38 -3.82 -36.66 16.87
N GLY A 39 -4.11 -37.56 15.93
CA GLY A 39 -3.83 -37.35 14.51
C GLY A 39 -4.53 -36.12 13.94
N ALA A 40 -5.82 -35.94 14.27
CA ALA A 40 -6.60 -34.77 13.85
C ALA A 40 -6.03 -33.46 14.42
N LEU A 41 -5.60 -33.45 15.69
CA LEU A 41 -5.01 -32.27 16.32
C LEU A 41 -3.68 -31.88 15.66
N VAL A 42 -2.83 -32.85 15.33
CA VAL A 42 -1.58 -32.61 14.60
C VAL A 42 -1.85 -32.02 13.21
N ALA A 43 -2.82 -32.59 12.48
CA ALA A 43 -3.21 -32.07 11.17
C ALA A 43 -3.77 -30.64 11.25
N LEU A 44 -4.58 -30.34 12.28
CA LEU A 44 -5.08 -28.99 12.52
C LEU A 44 -3.95 -28.01 12.82
N GLY A 45 -2.98 -28.40 13.66
CA GLY A 45 -1.80 -27.59 13.94
C GLY A 45 -1.01 -27.23 12.67
N ALA A 46 -0.78 -28.22 11.81
CA ALA A 46 -0.12 -27.99 10.52
C ALA A 46 -0.93 -27.05 9.61
N ALA A 47 -2.26 -27.20 9.56
CA ALA A 47 -3.13 -26.32 8.79
C ALA A 47 -3.11 -24.86 9.30
N VAL A 48 -3.11 -24.66 10.61
CA VAL A 48 -3.01 -23.32 11.23
C VAL A 48 -1.68 -22.66 10.87
N SER A 49 -0.55 -23.36 11.02
CA SER A 49 0.76 -22.82 10.63
C SER A 49 0.84 -22.50 9.13
N GLY A 50 0.19 -23.31 8.28
CA GLY A 50 0.06 -23.03 6.86
C GLY A 50 -0.75 -21.75 6.59
N LEU A 51 -1.85 -21.54 7.32
CA LEU A 51 -2.68 -20.35 7.21
C LEU A 51 -1.94 -19.09 7.66
N GLU A 52 -1.20 -19.13 8.76
CA GLU A 52 -0.36 -18.02 9.25
C GLU A 52 0.67 -17.59 8.20
N THR A 53 1.32 -18.57 7.55
CA THR A 53 2.28 -18.31 6.47
C THR A 53 1.60 -17.67 5.25
N ALA A 54 0.40 -18.15 4.88
CA ALA A 54 -0.37 -17.60 3.77
C ALA A 54 -0.82 -16.16 4.05
N VAL A 55 -1.27 -15.87 5.27
CA VAL A 55 -1.64 -14.51 5.71
C VAL A 55 -0.43 -13.59 5.63
N GLY A 56 0.72 -13.98 6.19
CA GLY A 56 1.94 -13.16 6.10
C GLY A 56 2.39 -12.91 4.65
N SER A 57 2.23 -13.89 3.76
CA SER A 57 2.51 -13.73 2.33
C SER A 57 1.54 -12.76 1.64
N LEU A 58 0.26 -12.80 2.02
CA LEU A 58 -0.76 -11.91 1.48
C LEU A 58 -0.56 -10.48 1.96
N GLU A 59 -0.23 -10.27 3.23
CA GLU A 59 0.15 -8.96 3.78
C GLU A 59 1.37 -8.39 3.05
N ALA A 60 2.41 -9.20 2.83
CA ALA A 60 3.58 -8.80 2.04
C ALA A 60 3.24 -8.52 0.56
N ALA A 61 2.23 -9.17 0.00
CA ALA A 61 1.73 -8.87 -1.35
C ALA A 61 0.88 -7.58 -1.39
N LEU A 62 0.09 -7.32 -0.36
CA LEU A 62 -0.69 -6.08 -0.19
C LEU A 62 0.22 -4.87 0.05
N ALA A 63 1.31 -5.04 0.80
CA ALA A 63 2.35 -4.02 0.93
C ALA A 63 2.98 -3.65 -0.42
N ARG A 64 3.01 -4.58 -1.38
CA ARG A 64 3.46 -4.34 -2.76
C ARG A 64 2.40 -3.72 -3.67
N ARG A 65 1.17 -3.48 -3.18
CA ARG A 65 0.09 -2.90 -3.99
C ARG A 65 0.10 -1.38 -3.88
N GLN A 66 0.20 -0.75 -5.05
CA GLN A 66 -0.01 0.66 -5.36
C GLN A 66 -0.73 1.44 -4.25
N ARG A 67 0.02 2.26 -3.50
CA ARG A 67 -0.50 3.08 -2.40
C ARG A 67 -0.91 4.44 -2.94
N PHE A 68 -2.19 4.80 -2.84
CA PHE A 68 -2.64 6.13 -3.25
C PHE A 68 -2.04 7.20 -2.33
N PHE A 69 -1.63 8.33 -2.92
CA PHE A 69 -1.24 9.52 -2.18
C PHE A 69 -1.94 10.76 -2.74
N ALA A 70 -2.19 11.71 -1.84
CA ALA A 70 -2.50 13.10 -2.17
C ALA A 70 -1.72 13.96 -1.16
N ARG A 71 -0.91 14.89 -1.66
CA ARG A 71 -0.07 15.76 -0.84
C ARG A 71 -0.15 17.18 -1.35
N THR A 72 -0.11 18.12 -0.41
CA THR A 72 -0.10 19.55 -0.71
C THR A 72 1.13 20.17 -0.10
N GLY A 73 1.89 20.92 -0.89
CA GLY A 73 2.97 21.77 -0.43
C GLY A 73 2.72 23.23 -0.78
N VAL A 74 3.54 24.11 -0.23
CA VAL A 74 3.49 25.56 -0.48
C VAL A 74 4.84 26.02 -0.99
N LEU A 75 4.85 26.72 -2.12
CA LEU A 75 6.04 27.35 -2.69
C LEU A 75 5.91 28.87 -2.63
N GLN A 76 6.93 29.53 -2.10
CA GLN A 76 6.98 30.99 -2.02
C GLN A 76 7.72 31.56 -3.23
N ALA A 77 7.23 32.67 -3.78
CA ALA A 77 7.81 33.28 -4.99
C ALA A 77 9.32 33.60 -4.83
N ALA A 78 9.70 34.15 -3.67
CA ALA A 78 11.08 34.52 -3.35
C ALA A 78 12.03 33.32 -3.18
N LEU A 79 11.49 32.12 -2.91
CA LEU A 79 12.23 30.88 -2.72
C LEU A 79 11.92 29.85 -3.81
N ALA A 80 11.31 30.27 -4.92
CA ALA A 80 10.79 29.35 -5.92
C ALA A 80 11.87 28.47 -6.57
N GLY A 81 13.11 28.96 -6.68
CA GLY A 81 14.26 28.20 -7.15
C GLY A 81 14.79 27.16 -6.15
N THR A 82 14.21 27.08 -4.95
CA THR A 82 14.54 26.05 -3.96
C THR A 82 13.49 24.95 -4.03
N ARG A 83 13.94 23.69 -4.06
CA ARG A 83 13.06 22.53 -4.07
C ARG A 83 12.23 22.46 -2.81
N VAL A 84 10.92 22.30 -2.99
CA VAL A 84 9.98 22.01 -1.91
C VAL A 84 9.42 20.62 -2.14
N ALA A 85 9.62 19.74 -1.14
CA ALA A 85 9.10 18.38 -1.18
C ALA A 85 7.56 18.39 -1.07
N ILE A 86 6.90 17.79 -2.04
CA ILE A 86 5.47 17.49 -2.04
C ILE A 86 5.23 16.08 -1.51
N LEU A 87 6.03 15.12 -1.99
CA LEU A 87 6.07 13.74 -1.48
C LEU A 87 7.51 13.43 -1.06
N SER A 88 7.72 13.09 0.21
CA SER A 88 9.08 12.85 0.74
C SER A 88 9.64 11.51 0.27
N GLU A 89 10.96 11.42 0.04
CA GLU A 89 11.67 10.16 -0.24
C GLU A 89 11.42 9.10 0.84
N SER A 90 11.26 9.52 2.10
CA SER A 90 10.99 8.63 3.23
C SER A 90 9.64 7.91 3.17
N GLU A 91 8.71 8.39 2.33
CA GLU A 91 7.41 7.76 2.12
C GLU A 91 7.49 6.60 1.12
N LEU A 92 8.59 6.51 0.36
CA LEU A 92 8.84 5.45 -0.62
C LEU A 92 9.65 4.32 0.01
N GLY A 93 9.15 3.10 -0.12
CA GLY A 93 9.86 1.88 0.20
C GLY A 93 10.97 1.58 -0.82
N ALA A 94 11.79 0.59 -0.49
CA ALA A 94 12.88 0.17 -1.37
C ALA A 94 12.35 -0.32 -2.73
N GLY A 95 12.80 0.30 -3.82
CA GLY A 95 12.41 -0.03 -5.18
C GLY A 95 11.09 0.59 -5.65
N GLU A 96 10.34 1.25 -4.76
CA GLU A 96 9.09 1.92 -5.13
C GLU A 96 9.36 3.24 -5.86
N LYS A 97 8.40 3.63 -6.71
CA LYS A 97 8.40 4.87 -7.48
C LYS A 97 7.11 5.64 -7.22
N ALA A 98 7.18 6.96 -7.34
CA ALA A 98 6.00 7.81 -7.36
C ALA A 98 5.46 7.94 -8.79
N TYR A 99 4.16 7.72 -8.97
CA TYR A 99 3.43 7.87 -10.23
C TYR A 99 2.33 8.92 -10.06
N PRO A 100 2.58 10.19 -10.38
CA PRO A 100 1.54 11.21 -10.36
C PRO A 100 0.47 10.90 -11.41
N LEU A 101 -0.79 11.00 -11.02
CA LEU A 101 -1.95 10.94 -11.92
C LEU A 101 -2.48 12.34 -12.27
N GLY A 102 -2.18 13.32 -11.42
CA GLY A 102 -2.55 14.70 -11.66
C GLY A 102 -2.08 15.62 -10.55
N PHE A 103 -2.30 16.90 -10.79
CA PHE A 103 -1.92 17.96 -9.87
C PHE A 103 -2.83 19.17 -10.06
N PHE A 104 -2.84 20.03 -9.04
CA PHE A 104 -3.49 21.33 -9.06
C PHE A 104 -2.60 22.38 -8.42
N LEU A 105 -2.50 23.55 -9.06
CA LEU A 105 -1.79 24.72 -8.56
C LEU A 105 -2.79 25.87 -8.43
N ALA A 106 -2.72 26.59 -7.32
CA ALA A 106 -3.49 27.82 -7.09
C ALA A 106 -2.73 28.77 -6.17
N LEU A 107 -2.79 30.07 -6.47
CA LEU A 107 -2.28 31.09 -5.56
C LEU A 107 -3.25 31.26 -4.38
N GLY A 108 -2.71 31.30 -3.17
CA GLY A 108 -3.47 31.54 -1.94
C GLY A 108 -3.85 33.00 -1.70
N GLY A 109 -3.55 33.90 -2.64
CA GLY A 109 -3.78 35.35 -2.51
C GLY A 109 -3.83 36.08 -3.84
N GLU A 110 -3.93 37.41 -3.77
CA GLU A 110 -4.24 38.30 -4.90
C GLU A 110 -3.01 38.85 -5.63
N VAL A 111 -1.81 38.36 -5.32
CA VAL A 111 -0.56 38.83 -5.94
C VAL A 111 -0.06 37.78 -6.92
N ALA A 112 -0.13 38.10 -8.22
CA ALA A 112 0.43 37.29 -9.29
C ALA A 112 1.96 37.17 -9.16
N TRP A 113 2.53 36.06 -9.64
CA TRP A 113 3.97 35.89 -9.65
C TRP A 113 4.61 36.77 -10.71
N SER A 114 5.57 37.61 -10.33
CA SER A 114 6.25 38.50 -11.28
C SER A 114 7.66 38.90 -10.84
N GLY A 115 8.41 39.45 -11.79
CA GLY A 115 9.81 39.86 -11.60
C GLY A 115 10.77 38.68 -11.36
N GLY A 116 12.04 38.99 -11.10
CA GLY A 116 13.07 37.99 -10.86
C GLY A 116 13.57 37.30 -12.14
N THR A 117 14.11 36.09 -11.99
CA THR A 117 14.70 35.29 -13.09
C THR A 117 13.89 34.04 -13.42
N GLY A 118 12.87 33.72 -12.63
CA GLY A 118 12.01 32.57 -12.87
C GLY A 118 11.10 32.79 -14.07
N SER A 119 10.88 31.72 -14.83
CA SER A 119 9.99 31.69 -16.00
C SER A 119 9.09 30.46 -16.02
N ARG A 120 9.50 29.37 -15.35
CA ARG A 120 8.79 28.10 -15.31
C ARG A 120 8.91 27.40 -13.96
N LEU A 121 7.89 26.62 -13.65
CA LEU A 121 7.85 25.68 -12.54
C LEU A 121 7.92 24.26 -13.07
N TYR A 122 8.53 23.39 -12.30
CA TYR A 122 8.69 21.98 -12.60
C TYR A 122 8.16 21.16 -11.43
N LEU A 123 7.23 20.26 -11.73
CA LEU A 123 7.00 19.09 -10.89
C LEU A 123 8.00 18.04 -11.35
N ALA A 124 8.90 17.64 -10.46
CA ALA A 124 9.98 16.70 -10.77
C ALA A 124 10.13 15.68 -9.68
N ASP A 125 10.85 14.58 -9.98
CA ASP A 125 11.30 13.73 -8.89
C ASP A 125 12.28 14.49 -7.98
N SER A 126 12.42 14.01 -6.74
CA SER A 126 13.23 14.70 -5.72
C SER A 126 14.75 14.62 -5.94
N GLY A 127 15.23 13.93 -6.98
CA GLY A 127 16.66 13.91 -7.30
C GLY A 127 17.08 15.22 -7.97
N THR A 128 18.36 15.58 -7.88
CA THR A 128 18.85 16.90 -8.32
C THR A 128 18.66 17.19 -9.81
N ASP A 129 18.65 16.15 -10.64
CA ASP A 129 18.51 16.27 -12.09
C ASP A 129 17.06 16.60 -12.49
N LEU A 130 16.85 17.76 -13.11
CA LEU A 130 15.57 18.13 -13.72
C LEU A 130 15.29 17.39 -15.05
N VAL A 131 15.94 16.26 -15.31
CA VAL A 131 15.61 15.43 -16.48
C VAL A 131 14.32 14.64 -16.20
N TYR A 132 14.13 14.19 -14.95
CA TYR A 132 12.98 13.41 -14.52
C TYR A 132 11.85 14.32 -14.03
N ARG A 133 11.19 14.99 -14.98
CA ARG A 133 10.09 15.91 -14.70
C ARG A 133 8.77 15.23 -15.02
N PHE A 134 7.75 15.54 -14.24
CA PHE A 134 6.37 15.13 -14.52
C PHE A 134 5.64 16.19 -15.34
N ALA A 135 5.87 17.46 -15.02
CA ALA A 135 5.26 18.58 -15.72
C ALA A 135 6.12 19.84 -15.66
N SER A 136 5.96 20.67 -16.67
CA SER A 136 6.48 22.03 -16.74
C SER A 136 5.30 23.01 -16.83
N VAL A 137 5.28 24.03 -15.98
CA VAL A 137 4.21 25.05 -15.91
C VAL A 137 4.81 26.43 -16.14
N GLU A 138 4.26 27.20 -17.06
CA GLU A 138 4.71 28.57 -17.32
C GLU A 138 4.32 29.52 -16.19
N ALA A 139 5.27 30.31 -15.68
CA ALA A 139 4.99 31.20 -14.55
C ALA A 139 3.92 32.26 -14.89
N ARG A 140 3.79 32.64 -16.17
CA ARG A 140 2.79 33.61 -16.64
C ARG A 140 1.34 33.17 -16.40
N VAL A 141 1.08 31.88 -16.18
CA VAL A 141 -0.28 31.39 -15.90
C VAL A 141 -0.63 31.45 -14.40
N LEU A 142 0.36 31.72 -13.53
CA LEU A 142 0.19 31.92 -12.08
C LEU A 142 -0.41 33.30 -11.79
N ALA A 143 -1.71 33.43 -12.02
CA ALA A 143 -2.49 34.60 -11.67
C ALA A 143 -3.56 34.27 -10.60
N PRO A 144 -3.95 35.25 -9.76
CA PRO A 144 -5.01 35.06 -8.77
C PRO A 144 -6.30 34.55 -9.42
N GLY A 145 -6.99 33.63 -8.73
CA GLY A 145 -8.22 33.00 -9.22
C GLY A 145 -8.03 31.92 -10.28
N ASN A 146 -6.82 31.74 -10.83
CA ASN A 146 -6.55 30.63 -11.75
C ASN A 146 -6.38 29.31 -10.98
N PHE A 147 -6.98 28.26 -11.54
CA PHE A 147 -6.78 26.88 -11.09
C PHE A 147 -6.11 26.10 -12.23
N ILE A 148 -4.87 25.68 -12.01
CA ILE A 148 -4.02 25.11 -13.06
C ILE A 148 -3.86 23.62 -12.82
N GLY A 149 -4.08 22.81 -13.86
CA GLY A 149 -3.93 21.36 -13.80
C GLY A 149 -3.45 20.77 -15.13
N VAL A 150 -3.54 19.45 -15.25
CA VAL A 150 -2.93 18.60 -16.30
C VAL A 150 -3.27 19.00 -17.75
N GLY A 151 -4.37 19.70 -17.99
CA GLY A 151 -4.81 20.16 -19.32
C GLY A 151 -4.94 21.69 -19.46
N ALA A 152 -4.42 22.47 -18.52
CA ALA A 152 -4.49 23.92 -18.57
C ALA A 152 -3.51 24.50 -19.60
N GLU A 153 -3.80 25.71 -20.10
CA GLU A 153 -2.83 26.46 -20.91
C GLU A 153 -1.54 26.68 -20.12
N GLY A 154 -0.39 26.66 -20.82
CA GLY A 154 0.92 26.86 -20.21
C GLY A 154 1.43 25.65 -19.41
N VAL A 155 0.73 24.51 -19.46
CA VAL A 155 1.18 23.24 -18.87
C VAL A 155 1.67 22.31 -19.98
N ALA A 156 2.87 21.78 -19.81
CA ALA A 156 3.42 20.69 -20.60
C ALA A 156 3.60 19.46 -19.72
N LEU A 157 3.07 18.31 -20.15
CA LEU A 157 3.29 17.02 -19.50
C LEU A 157 4.51 16.35 -20.11
N GLU A 158 5.42 15.94 -19.24
CA GLU A 158 6.68 15.33 -19.62
C GLU A 158 6.53 13.80 -19.68
N ALA A 159 7.54 13.10 -20.20
CA ALA A 159 7.44 11.66 -20.48
C ALA A 159 7.11 10.81 -19.23
N GLU A 160 7.66 11.19 -18.08
CA GLU A 160 7.46 10.52 -16.79
C GLU A 160 5.98 10.50 -16.39
N PHE A 161 5.23 11.55 -16.75
CA PHE A 161 3.79 11.65 -16.53
C PHE A 161 2.99 11.10 -17.72
N GLY A 162 3.24 11.63 -18.93
CA GLY A 162 2.42 11.36 -20.12
C GLY A 162 2.46 9.92 -20.59
N LEU A 163 3.55 9.19 -20.31
CA LEU A 163 3.69 7.76 -20.60
C LEU A 163 3.51 6.88 -19.35
N GLY A 164 3.25 7.48 -18.19
CA GLY A 164 3.08 6.77 -16.92
C GLY A 164 4.34 6.04 -16.44
N LEU A 165 5.54 6.56 -16.73
CA LEU A 165 6.80 5.92 -16.33
C LEU A 165 7.11 6.12 -14.84
N GLY A 166 6.53 7.17 -14.24
CA GLY A 166 6.81 7.57 -12.86
C GLY A 166 8.21 8.16 -12.68
N GLY A 167 8.54 8.48 -11.43
CA GLY A 167 9.86 8.96 -11.05
C GLY A 167 10.90 7.84 -10.97
N ARG A 168 12.12 8.20 -10.54
CA ARG A 168 13.14 7.21 -10.17
C ARG A 168 12.77 6.47 -8.88
N ALA A 169 13.30 5.26 -8.74
CA ALA A 169 13.07 4.46 -7.54
C ALA A 169 13.63 5.17 -6.29
N GLY A 170 12.84 5.19 -5.21
CA GLY A 170 13.16 5.87 -3.96
C GLY A 170 13.17 7.40 -4.03
N LYS A 171 12.74 7.99 -5.16
CA LYS A 171 12.61 9.44 -5.33
C LYS A 171 11.17 9.88 -5.13
N GLY A 172 11.02 10.90 -4.29
CA GLY A 172 9.77 11.58 -4.02
C GLY A 172 9.40 12.54 -5.15
N ILE A 173 8.57 13.53 -4.83
CA ILE A 173 8.14 14.56 -5.78
C ILE A 173 8.42 15.91 -5.16
N ASP A 174 9.11 16.76 -5.90
CA ASP A 174 9.36 18.16 -5.55
C ASP A 174 8.65 19.10 -6.53
N ILE A 175 8.36 20.31 -6.05
CA ILE A 175 8.11 21.48 -6.88
C ILE A 175 9.32 22.42 -6.81
N VAL A 176 9.72 22.97 -7.96
CA VAL A 176 10.80 23.97 -8.05
C VAL A 176 10.65 24.80 -9.31
N ALA A 177 11.07 26.06 -9.29
CA ALA A 177 11.17 26.92 -10.47
C ALA A 177 12.60 26.97 -11.03
N ASP A 178 12.75 27.38 -12.29
CA ASP A 178 14.06 27.68 -12.91
C ASP A 178 14.74 28.94 -12.34
N GLY A 179 14.05 29.68 -11.47
CA GLY A 179 14.58 30.85 -10.79
C GLY A 179 13.60 31.39 -9.74
N ASN A 180 14.06 32.38 -8.96
CA ASN A 180 13.21 33.06 -8.00
C ASN A 180 12.40 34.17 -8.67
N PHE A 181 11.27 34.52 -8.04
CA PHE A 181 10.43 35.65 -8.40
C PHE A 181 10.54 36.74 -7.33
N ALA A 182 10.36 37.99 -7.73
CA ALA A 182 10.42 39.12 -6.79
C ALA A 182 9.11 39.27 -6.00
N GLU A 183 7.98 38.99 -6.66
CA GLU A 183 6.63 39.15 -6.11
C GLU A 183 5.79 37.91 -6.39
N GLY A 184 4.80 37.66 -5.53
CA GLY A 184 3.85 36.57 -5.69
C GLY A 184 3.29 36.09 -4.35
N SER A 185 1.99 35.78 -4.32
CA SER A 185 1.38 35.08 -3.18
C SER A 185 1.88 33.63 -3.09
N ASP A 186 1.75 33.02 -1.93
CA ASP A 186 2.09 31.61 -1.73
C ASP A 186 1.32 30.72 -2.71
N LEU A 187 2.04 29.84 -3.39
CA LEU A 187 1.49 28.88 -4.33
C LEU A 187 1.21 27.56 -3.63
N ALA A 188 -0.06 27.17 -3.53
CA ALA A 188 -0.44 25.85 -3.08
C ALA A 188 -0.34 24.87 -4.25
N VAL A 189 0.36 23.75 -4.03
CA VAL A 189 0.59 22.72 -5.04
C VAL A 189 0.11 21.40 -4.48
N THR A 190 -0.96 20.84 -5.05
CA THR A 190 -1.46 19.52 -4.69
C THR A 190 -1.12 18.52 -5.78
N VAL A 191 -0.49 17.41 -5.42
CA VAL A 191 -0.19 16.30 -6.33
C VAL A 191 -0.83 15.03 -5.79
N TYR A 192 -1.43 14.24 -6.67
CA TYR A 192 -2.03 12.96 -6.31
C TYR A 192 -1.67 11.87 -7.31
N GLY A 193 -1.60 10.63 -6.82
CA GLY A 193 -1.17 9.49 -7.62
C GLY A 193 -0.99 8.21 -6.81
N TYR A 194 -0.14 7.31 -7.27
CA TYR A 194 0.18 6.06 -6.57
C TYR A 194 1.69 5.91 -6.34
N ILE A 195 2.05 5.21 -5.27
CA ILE A 195 3.41 4.71 -5.00
C ILE A 195 3.40 3.21 -5.31
N GLY A 196 4.30 2.73 -6.17
CA GLY A 196 4.37 1.30 -6.51
C GLY A 196 5.60 0.91 -7.32
#